data_AF-A0A4P7F712-F1
#
_entry.id   AF-A0A4P7F712-F1
#
_cell.length_a   1.000
_cell.length_b   1.000
_cell.length_c   1.000
_cell.angle_alpha   90.00
_cell.angle_beta   90.00
_cell.angle_gamma   90.00
#
_symmetry.space_group_name_H-M   'P 1'
#
loop_
_entity.id
_entity.type
_entity.pdbx_description
1 polymer ?
#
loop_
_entity_poly.entity_id
_entity_poly.type
_entity_poly.pdbx_seq_one_letter_code
_entity_poly.pdbx_strand_id
1 'polypeptide(L)'
;MSTIPMTCSTFRFLLVALSLLTASTVHADNSHAAACFNTAQLSPPRVETLPPPENQRCANYAHGAVSDYSTMRRFQQCFLPDNPRWQADYRNHYQWCLTARPEWLASETKARTDHLVHCGVRKSF
;
A
#
# COMPACT_ATOMS: atom_id res chain seq x y z
N MET A 1 24.16 -22.02 38.25
CA MET A 1 22.81 -22.60 38.48
C MET A 1 21.88 -21.96 37.47
N SER A 2 21.55 -22.70 36.42
CA SER A 2 20.71 -22.27 35.29
C SER A 2 19.29 -22.79 35.49
N THR A 3 18.28 -21.97 35.22
CA THR A 3 16.90 -22.44 35.05
C THR A 3 16.36 -21.92 33.72
N ILE A 4 16.18 -22.83 32.77
CA ILE A 4 15.42 -22.68 31.53
C ILE A 4 14.02 -23.25 31.78
N PRO A 5 12.92 -22.55 31.47
CA PRO A 5 11.64 -23.20 31.19
C PRO A 5 11.40 -23.24 29.67
N MET A 6 11.43 -24.43 29.07
CA MET A 6 10.27 -25.30 28.79
C MET A 6 9.46 -24.84 27.57
N THR A 7 9.74 -25.53 26.47
CA THR A 7 9.16 -25.44 25.12
C THR A 7 7.70 -25.91 25.07
N CYS A 8 6.84 -25.22 24.30
CA CYS A 8 5.53 -25.77 23.90
C CYS A 8 5.68 -26.55 22.58
N SER A 9 5.22 -27.79 22.63
CA SER A 9 5.52 -28.91 21.74
C SER A 9 4.94 -28.77 20.33
N THR A 10 5.74 -29.14 19.33
CA THR A 10 5.30 -29.43 17.96
C THR A 10 4.41 -30.67 17.92
N PHE A 11 3.22 -30.60 17.33
CA PHE A 11 2.41 -31.78 17.02
C PHE A 11 2.38 -32.00 15.50
N ARG A 12 3.08 -33.04 15.06
CA ARG A 12 3.00 -33.61 13.70
C ARG A 12 1.75 -34.50 13.64
N PHE A 13 0.86 -34.27 12.68
CA PHE A 13 -0.14 -35.25 12.26
C PHE A 13 0.10 -35.61 10.78
N LEU A 14 0.51 -36.87 10.54
CA LEU A 14 0.39 -37.67 9.32
C LEU A 14 -0.54 -38.83 9.76
N LEU A 15 -1.54 -39.37 9.07
CA LEU A 15 -2.06 -39.44 7.70
C LEU A 15 -3.53 -39.92 7.82
N VAL A 16 -4.37 -39.82 6.77
CA VAL A 16 -5.15 -40.93 6.15
C VAL A 16 -6.30 -40.40 5.25
N ALA A 17 -6.20 -40.77 3.98
CA ALA A 17 -7.17 -41.04 2.89
C ALA A 17 -8.61 -40.45 2.84
N LEU A 18 -8.87 -39.71 1.75
CA LEU A 18 -9.87 -39.90 0.67
C LEU A 18 -11.27 -40.51 1.00
N SER A 19 -12.35 -39.73 0.84
CA SER A 19 -13.47 -39.96 -0.12
C SER A 19 -14.70 -39.02 0.08
N LEU A 20 -15.11 -38.40 -1.05
CA LEU A 20 -16.47 -38.10 -1.55
C LEU A 20 -17.45 -37.14 -0.81
N LEU A 21 -17.84 -36.10 -1.56
CA LEU A 21 -19.09 -35.31 -1.63
C LEU A 21 -19.99 -35.18 -0.37
N THR A 22 -20.10 -33.94 0.14
CA THR A 22 -21.39 -33.29 0.43
C THR A 22 -21.31 -31.78 0.17
N ALA A 23 -22.37 -31.26 -0.45
CA ALA A 23 -22.60 -29.84 -0.66
C ALA A 23 -23.15 -29.18 0.62
N SER A 24 -23.01 -27.85 0.68
CA SER A 24 -23.68 -26.91 1.58
C SER A 24 -23.17 -26.88 3.03
N THR A 25 -22.48 -25.82 3.43
CA THR A 25 -23.04 -24.62 4.07
C THR A 25 -21.92 -23.62 4.35
N VAL A 26 -22.23 -22.34 4.13
CA VAL A 26 -21.41 -21.20 4.57
C VAL A 26 -21.13 -21.28 6.07
N HIS A 27 -19.85 -21.34 6.46
CA HIS A 27 -19.41 -21.05 7.82
C HIS A 27 -18.45 -19.86 7.79
N ALA A 28 -18.99 -18.71 8.17
CA ALA A 28 -18.20 -17.58 8.63
C ALA A 28 -17.58 -17.99 9.97
N ASP A 29 -16.31 -18.37 9.98
CA ASP A 29 -15.59 -18.65 11.22
C ASP A 29 -14.99 -17.36 11.77
N ASN A 30 -15.83 -16.68 12.54
CA ASN A 30 -15.50 -15.52 13.35
C ASN A 30 -14.64 -15.99 14.53
N SER A 31 -13.36 -16.26 14.28
CA SER A 31 -12.39 -16.65 15.31
C SER A 31 -12.02 -15.44 16.18
N HIS A 32 -12.91 -15.11 17.12
CA HIS A 32 -12.57 -14.26 18.26
C HIS A 32 -11.59 -15.04 19.13
N ALA A 33 -10.30 -14.79 18.92
CA ALA A 33 -9.27 -15.16 19.87
C ALA A 33 -9.61 -14.51 21.23
N ALA A 34 -9.96 -15.34 22.20
CA ALA A 34 -10.12 -14.93 23.59
C ALA A 34 -8.74 -14.52 24.14
N ALA A 35 -8.38 -13.25 23.96
CA ALA A 35 -7.21 -12.67 24.59
C ALA A 35 -7.51 -12.49 26.09
N CYS A 36 -6.69 -13.10 26.94
CA CYS A 36 -6.67 -12.80 28.37
C CYS A 36 -6.26 -11.33 28.53
N PHE A 37 -7.22 -10.46 28.86
CA PHE A 37 -6.97 -9.06 29.15
C PHE A 37 -6.24 -8.95 30.49
N ASN A 38 -5.00 -8.47 30.45
CA ASN A 38 -4.24 -8.13 31.65
C ASN A 38 -4.67 -6.71 32.08
N THR A 39 -5.38 -6.58 33.19
CA THR A 39 -5.99 -5.32 33.66
C THR A 39 -4.99 -4.31 34.25
N ALA A 40 -3.69 -4.47 34.01
CA ALA A 40 -2.64 -3.59 34.51
C ALA A 40 -2.34 -2.36 33.63
N GLN A 41 -3.06 -2.13 32.52
CA GLN A 41 -2.91 -0.91 31.70
C GLN A 41 -4.27 -0.29 31.39
N LEU A 42 -4.83 0.44 32.36
CA LEU A 42 -5.79 1.50 32.05
C LEU A 42 -5.01 2.71 31.56
N SER A 43 -4.57 2.66 30.31
CA SER A 43 -4.28 3.90 29.58
C SER A 43 -5.59 4.69 29.48
N PRO A 44 -5.56 6.04 29.56
CA PRO A 44 -6.71 6.86 29.23
C PRO A 44 -7.31 6.42 27.88
N PRO A 45 -8.63 6.55 27.65
CA PRO A 45 -9.18 6.32 26.33
C PRO A 45 -8.41 7.17 25.33
N ARG A 46 -7.66 6.51 24.46
CA ARG A 46 -6.99 7.18 23.35
C ARG A 46 -8.12 7.80 22.54
N VAL A 47 -8.20 9.13 22.55
CA VAL A 47 -8.95 9.84 21.51
C VAL A 47 -8.20 9.49 20.24
N GLU A 48 -8.72 8.53 19.48
CA GLU A 48 -8.28 8.26 18.12
C GLU A 48 -8.65 9.50 17.31
N THR A 49 -7.85 10.55 17.40
CA THR A 49 -7.93 11.69 16.49
C THR A 49 -7.64 11.13 15.11
N LEU A 50 -8.70 10.85 14.36
CA LEU A 50 -8.62 10.49 12.95
C LEU A 50 -7.70 11.50 12.26
N PRO A 51 -6.75 11.05 11.43
CA PRO A 51 -5.97 11.99 10.63
C PRO A 51 -6.94 12.90 9.84
N PRO A 52 -6.59 14.18 9.64
CA PRO A 52 -7.38 15.04 8.78
C PRO A 52 -7.69 14.35 7.45
N PRO A 53 -8.89 14.53 6.89
CA PRO A 53 -9.26 13.89 5.64
C PRO A 53 -8.23 14.20 4.57
N GLU A 54 -7.77 13.18 3.87
CA GLU A 54 -6.74 13.32 2.84
C GLU A 54 -7.22 14.27 1.74
N ASN A 55 -6.35 15.19 1.29
CA ASN A 55 -6.64 15.99 0.11
C ASN A 55 -6.65 15.08 -1.14
N GLN A 56 -7.85 14.67 -1.57
CA GLN A 56 -8.03 13.71 -2.66
C GLN A 56 -7.38 14.17 -3.98
N ARG A 57 -7.39 15.47 -4.28
CA ARG A 57 -6.72 16.02 -5.48
C ARG A 57 -5.22 15.72 -5.44
N CYS A 58 -4.59 15.92 -4.28
CA CYS A 58 -3.18 15.65 -4.12
C CYS A 58 -2.83 14.18 -4.02
N ALA A 59 -3.73 13.37 -3.46
CA ALA A 59 -3.60 11.91 -3.50
C ALA A 59 -3.57 11.41 -4.95
N ASN A 60 -4.55 11.84 -5.76
CA ASN A 60 -4.64 11.48 -7.17
C ASN A 60 -3.41 11.95 -7.97
N TYR A 61 -2.93 13.18 -7.73
CA TYR A 61 -1.72 13.69 -8.37
C TYR A 61 -0.50 12.83 -8.04
N ALA A 62 -0.29 12.52 -6.77
CA ALA A 62 0.87 11.76 -6.31
C ALA A 62 0.84 10.31 -6.82
N HIS A 63 -0.32 9.66 -6.82
CA HIS A 63 -0.49 8.34 -7.43
C HIS A 63 -0.17 8.36 -8.94
N GLY A 64 -0.69 9.37 -9.65
CA GLY A 64 -0.39 9.55 -11.08
C GLY A 64 1.09 9.71 -11.35
N ALA A 65 1.78 10.55 -10.57
CA ALA A 65 3.21 10.81 -10.74
C ALA A 65 4.08 9.57 -10.48
N VAL A 66 3.78 8.80 -9.43
CA VAL A 66 4.49 7.54 -9.13
C VAL A 66 4.21 6.48 -10.20
N SER A 67 2.97 6.40 -10.70
CA SER A 67 2.57 5.49 -11.78
C SER A 67 3.28 5.81 -13.10
N ASP A 68 3.35 7.09 -13.46
CA ASP A 68 4.10 7.57 -14.63
C ASP A 68 5.59 7.24 -14.48
N TYR A 69 6.18 7.48 -13.30
CA TYR A 69 7.57 7.13 -13.03
C TYR A 69 7.82 5.63 -13.18
N SER A 70 6.98 4.79 -12.57
CA SER A 70 7.06 3.33 -12.72
C SER A 70 6.99 2.89 -14.19
N THR A 71 6.10 3.51 -14.97
CA THR A 71 6.01 3.28 -16.42
C THR A 71 7.32 3.67 -17.10
N MET A 72 7.84 4.87 -16.87
CA MET A 72 9.09 5.35 -17.45
C MET A 72 10.26 4.39 -17.15
N ARG A 73 10.35 3.86 -15.92
CA ARG A 73 11.41 2.93 -15.50
C ARG A 73 11.31 1.55 -16.14
N ARG A 74 10.12 1.14 -16.60
CA ARG A 74 9.90 -0.17 -17.25
C ARG A 74 10.45 -0.23 -18.68
N PHE A 75 10.59 0.91 -19.35
CA PHE A 75 10.94 0.99 -20.76
C PHE A 75 12.25 1.74 -20.95
N GLN A 76 13.31 1.01 -21.33
CA GLN A 76 14.66 1.57 -21.44
C GLN A 76 14.74 2.79 -22.38
N GLN A 77 13.95 2.78 -23.47
CA GLN A 77 13.89 3.89 -24.43
C GLN A 77 13.26 5.18 -23.87
N CYS A 78 12.57 5.09 -22.73
CA CYS A 78 11.92 6.22 -22.07
C CYS A 78 12.72 6.75 -20.88
N PHE A 79 13.84 6.12 -20.54
CA PHE A 79 14.49 6.35 -19.26
C PHE A 79 14.96 7.81 -19.11
N LEU A 80 14.61 8.41 -17.97
CA LEU A 80 15.13 9.69 -17.51
C LEU A 80 15.75 9.51 -16.12
N PRO A 81 16.84 10.25 -15.80
CA PRO A 81 17.38 10.29 -14.45
C PRO A 81 16.36 10.83 -13.44
N ASP A 82 16.45 10.33 -12.22
CA ASP A 82 15.59 10.74 -11.11
C ASP A 82 15.72 12.25 -10.85
N ASN A 83 14.59 12.92 -10.65
CA ASN A 83 14.50 14.35 -10.34
C ASN A 83 13.15 14.64 -9.66
N PRO A 84 12.86 15.87 -9.20
CA PRO A 84 11.60 16.16 -8.49
C PRO A 84 10.32 15.74 -9.23
N ARG A 85 10.32 15.77 -10.58
CA ARG A 85 9.20 15.30 -11.41
C ARG A 85 9.17 13.78 -11.55
N TRP A 86 10.33 13.15 -11.68
CA TRP A 86 10.50 11.73 -11.95
C TRP A 86 11.14 11.02 -10.76
N GLN A 87 10.32 10.58 -9.82
CA GLN A 87 10.77 9.92 -8.59
C GLN A 87 9.63 9.08 -7.98
N ALA A 88 9.96 8.07 -7.16
CA ALA A 88 9.02 7.05 -6.65
C ALA A 88 8.32 7.39 -5.31
N ASP A 89 8.77 8.43 -4.62
CA ASP A 89 8.25 8.90 -3.33
C ASP A 89 6.92 9.64 -3.51
N TYR A 90 5.84 8.95 -3.17
CA TYR A 90 4.47 9.47 -3.08
C TYR A 90 4.38 10.71 -2.19
N ARG A 91 5.03 10.71 -1.03
CA ARG A 91 4.92 11.77 -0.03
C ARG A 91 5.51 13.07 -0.57
N ASN A 92 6.62 13.00 -1.30
CA ASN A 92 7.21 14.18 -1.93
C ASN A 92 6.25 14.81 -2.96
N HIS A 93 5.63 13.99 -3.82
CA HIS A 93 4.62 14.47 -4.79
C HIS A 93 3.39 15.06 -4.09
N TYR A 94 2.92 14.39 -3.03
CA TYR A 94 1.77 14.82 -2.26
C TYR A 94 2.02 16.17 -1.55
N GLN A 95 3.15 16.30 -0.85
CA GLN A 95 3.53 17.52 -0.13
C GLN A 95 3.74 18.69 -1.07
N TRP A 96 4.38 18.47 -2.22
CA TRP A 96 4.49 19.50 -3.25
C TRP A 96 3.11 19.95 -3.73
N CYS A 97 2.21 19.00 -4.02
CA CYS A 97 0.86 19.30 -4.48
C CYS A 97 0.05 20.18 -3.51
N LEU A 98 0.21 20.00 -2.20
CA LEU A 98 -0.48 20.82 -1.19
C LEU A 98 -0.12 22.31 -1.31
N THR A 99 1.05 22.62 -1.84
CA THR A 99 1.54 24.00 -2.03
C THR A 99 1.37 24.49 -3.48
N ALA A 100 1.06 23.60 -4.41
CA ALA A 100 1.09 23.87 -5.84
C ALA A 100 -0.25 24.36 -6.39
N ARG A 101 -0.17 25.35 -7.28
CA ARG A 101 -1.35 25.90 -7.96
C ARG A 101 -1.94 24.91 -8.96
N PRO A 102 -3.26 24.90 -9.20
CA PRO A 102 -3.91 23.99 -10.15
C PRO A 102 -3.25 23.90 -11.52
N GLU A 103 -2.83 25.03 -12.09
CA GLU A 103 -2.16 25.10 -13.38
C GLU A 103 -0.80 24.38 -13.40
N TRP A 104 -0.09 24.33 -12.27
CA TRP A 104 1.19 23.61 -12.17
C TRP A 104 0.99 22.11 -12.18
N LEU A 105 -0.06 21.60 -11.52
CA LEU A 105 -0.39 20.17 -11.58
C LEU A 105 -0.75 19.73 -12.99
N ALA A 106 -1.52 20.55 -13.70
CA ALA A 106 -1.87 20.28 -15.09
C ALA A 106 -0.62 20.26 -15.97
N SER A 107 0.28 21.23 -15.79
CA SER A 107 1.56 21.29 -16.50
C SER A 107 2.44 20.07 -16.22
N GLU A 108 2.60 19.66 -14.96
CA GLU A 108 3.39 18.49 -14.58
C GLU A 108 2.82 17.18 -15.14
N THR A 109 1.49 17.02 -15.06
CA THR A 109 0.80 15.84 -15.63
C THR A 109 0.95 15.79 -17.15
N LYS A 110 0.83 16.95 -17.82
CA LYS A 110 1.04 17.05 -19.25
C LYS A 110 2.48 16.71 -19.63
N ALA A 111 3.48 17.26 -18.94
CA ALA A 111 4.89 16.99 -19.22
C ALA A 111 5.23 15.49 -19.12
N ARG A 112 4.72 14.79 -18.09
CA ARG A 112 4.91 13.34 -17.96
C ARG A 112 4.18 12.57 -19.06
N THR A 113 2.95 12.98 -19.40
CA THR A 113 2.17 12.36 -20.48
C THR A 113 2.84 12.54 -21.83
N ASP A 114 3.26 13.75 -22.18
CA ASP A 114 3.97 14.08 -23.42
C ASP A 114 5.24 13.24 -23.54
N HIS A 115 6.03 13.11 -22.47
CA HIS A 115 7.22 12.26 -22.45
C HIS A 115 6.90 10.80 -22.77
N LEU A 116 5.89 10.23 -22.09
CA LEU A 116 5.49 8.83 -22.28
C LEU A 116 4.86 8.57 -23.65
N VAL A 117 4.18 9.57 -24.23
CA VAL A 117 3.67 9.51 -25.61
C VAL A 117 4.83 9.58 -26.59
N HIS A 118 5.74 10.53 -26.41
CA HIS A 118 6.89 10.74 -27.29
C HIS A 118 7.82 9.53 -27.35
N CYS A 119 8.09 8.89 -26.21
CA CYS A 119 8.91 7.67 -26.17
C CYS A 119 8.13 6.38 -26.51
N GLY A 120 6.84 6.49 -26.86
CA GLY A 120 6.04 5.42 -27.47
C GLY A 120 5.41 4.42 -26.51
N VAL A 121 5.35 4.71 -25.21
CA VAL A 121 4.79 3.78 -24.20
C VAL A 121 3.38 4.14 -23.76
N ARG A 122 2.89 5.32 -24.17
CA ARG A 122 1.51 5.78 -23.99
C ARG A 122 0.94 6.20 -25.35
N LYS A 123 -0.33 5.90 -25.60
CA LYS A 123 -1.02 6.35 -26.81
C LYS A 123 -1.51 7.79 -26.63
N SER A 124 -1.44 8.59 -27.68
CA SER A 124 -2.21 9.84 -27.78
C SER A 124 -3.65 9.49 -28.15
N PHE A 125 -4.62 10.11 -27.49
CA PHE A 125 -6.04 10.01 -27.82
C PHE A 125 -6.52 11.27 -28.51
#